data_AF-H0R6I9-F1
#
_entry.id   AF-H0R6I9-F1
#
_cell.length_a   1.000
_cell.length_b   1.000
_cell.length_c   1.000
_cell.angle_alpha   90.00
_cell.angle_beta   90.00
_cell.angle_gamma   90.00
#
_symmetry.space_group_name_H-M   'P 1'
#
loop_
_entity.id
_entity.type
_entity.pdbx_description
1 polymer ?
#
loop_
_entity_poly.entity_id
_entity_poly.type
_entity_poly.pdbx_seq_one_letter_code
_entity_poly.pdbx_strand_id
1 'polypeptide(L)'
;MPSITSPNFDDSLKTPERMFGAEATAIQIANPNTRWVDTDSHGYGILTVTRQAAQMDWHFLMDKAVRSTAQFHAQSWRVRSGARTLAKVAHPITE
;
A
#
# COMPACT_ATOMS: atom_id res chain seq x y z
N MET A 1 5.39 -3.63 -0.15
CA MET A 1 5.83 -2.34 0.42
C MET A 1 6.01 -1.40 -0.75
N PRO A 2 5.46 -0.17 -0.70
CA PRO A 2 5.59 0.76 -1.81
C PRO A 2 7.05 1.15 -2.00
N SER A 3 7.42 1.37 -3.26
CA SER A 3 8.72 1.86 -3.67
C SER A 3 8.73 3.38 -3.62
N ILE A 4 9.81 3.99 -3.13
CA ILE A 4 9.99 5.45 -3.10
C ILE A 4 10.76 5.93 -4.34
N THR A 5 11.79 5.19 -4.78
CA THR A 5 12.65 5.59 -5.91
C THR A 5 12.96 4.47 -6.90
N SER A 6 12.62 3.21 -6.58
CA SER A 6 12.80 2.10 -7.52
C SER A 6 11.63 2.04 -8.52
N PRO A 7 11.90 1.65 -9.78
CA PRO A 7 10.85 1.43 -10.75
C PRO A 7 9.92 0.30 -10.29
N ASN A 8 8.62 0.51 -10.47
CA ASN A 8 7.58 -0.49 -10.21
C ASN A 8 7.43 -1.44 -11.43
N PHE A 9 6.50 -2.40 -11.36
CA PHE A 9 6.30 -3.41 -12.41
C PHE A 9 5.86 -2.81 -13.75
N ASP A 10 5.08 -1.73 -13.68
CA ASP A 10 4.63 -0.89 -14.80
C ASP A 10 5.80 -0.11 -15.46
N ASP A 11 6.74 0.44 -14.67
CA ASP A 11 7.91 1.15 -15.19
C ASP A 11 8.80 0.22 -16.05
N SER A 12 8.87 -1.07 -15.69
CA SER A 12 9.60 -2.08 -16.47
C SER A 12 8.92 -2.39 -17.81
N LEU A 13 7.61 -2.14 -17.90
CA LEU A 13 6.76 -2.43 -19.06
C LEU A 13 6.48 -1.18 -19.94
N LYS A 14 6.97 0.01 -19.53
CA LYS A 14 6.77 1.31 -20.22
C LYS A 14 5.30 1.63 -20.51
N THR A 15 4.44 1.33 -19.58
CA THR A 15 2.99 1.49 -19.72
C THR A 15 2.50 2.68 -18.89
N PRO A 16 1.41 3.35 -19.29
CA PRO A 16 0.89 4.48 -18.53
C PRO A 16 0.51 4.07 -17.09
N GLU A 17 0.80 4.95 -16.13
CA GLU A 17 0.28 4.81 -14.75
C GLU A 17 -1.24 4.62 -14.78
N ARG A 18 -1.79 3.78 -13.89
CA ARG A 18 -3.21 3.36 -13.77
C ARG A 18 -3.77 2.40 -14.83
N MET A 19 -2.96 1.76 -15.67
CA MET A 19 -3.48 0.78 -16.63
C MET A 19 -3.70 -0.63 -16.04
N PHE A 20 -3.29 -0.88 -14.79
CA PHE A 20 -3.10 -2.22 -14.23
C PHE A 20 -3.92 -2.50 -12.97
N GLY A 21 -5.09 -3.08 -13.16
CA GLY A 21 -5.88 -3.75 -12.10
C GLY A 21 -5.88 -5.28 -12.22
N ALA A 22 -5.41 -5.82 -13.35
CA ALA A 22 -5.47 -7.25 -13.65
C ALA A 22 -4.41 -8.04 -12.86
N GLU A 23 -3.20 -7.49 -12.72
CA GLU A 23 -2.08 -8.03 -11.95
C GLU A 23 -2.44 -8.11 -10.47
N ALA A 24 -3.03 -7.03 -9.94
CA ALA A 24 -3.52 -6.97 -8.57
C ALA A 24 -4.53 -8.10 -8.27
N THR A 25 -5.40 -8.40 -9.24
CA THR A 25 -6.38 -9.49 -9.15
C THR A 25 -5.69 -10.86 -9.25
N ALA A 26 -4.77 -11.04 -10.19
CA ALA A 26 -4.02 -12.29 -10.36
C ALA A 26 -3.19 -12.65 -9.13
N ILE A 27 -2.53 -11.68 -8.50
CA ILE A 27 -1.77 -11.87 -7.25
C ILE A 27 -2.68 -12.32 -6.11
N GLN A 28 -3.86 -11.71 -5.98
CA GLN A 28 -4.82 -12.10 -4.94
C GLN A 28 -5.41 -13.50 -5.17
N ILE A 29 -5.64 -13.90 -6.43
CA ILE A 29 -6.07 -15.26 -6.78
C ILE A 29 -4.96 -16.27 -6.46
N ALA A 30 -3.72 -15.98 -6.85
CA ALA A 30 -2.58 -16.87 -6.63
C ALA A 30 -2.19 -16.99 -5.15
N ASN A 31 -2.44 -15.96 -4.35
CA ASN A 31 -2.18 -15.95 -2.92
C ASN A 31 -3.36 -15.38 -2.13
N PRO A 32 -4.31 -16.24 -1.68
CA PRO A 32 -5.52 -15.84 -0.96
C PRO A 32 -5.28 -15.14 0.38
N ASN A 33 -4.05 -15.18 0.90
CA ASN A 33 -3.67 -14.45 2.10
C ASN A 33 -3.40 -12.96 1.83
N THR A 34 -3.20 -12.59 0.56
CA THR A 34 -3.06 -11.20 0.14
C THR A 34 -4.40 -10.50 0.26
N ARG A 35 -4.48 -9.50 1.16
CA ARG A 35 -5.72 -8.74 1.39
C ARG A 35 -5.84 -7.51 0.50
N TRP A 36 -4.72 -7.00 0.04
CA TRP A 36 -4.64 -5.83 -0.80
C TRP A 36 -3.29 -5.77 -1.49
N VAL A 37 -3.27 -5.29 -2.72
CA VAL A 37 -2.07 -5.07 -3.52
C VAL A 37 -2.31 -3.87 -4.42
N ASP A 38 -1.28 -3.06 -4.57
CA ASP A 38 -1.17 -1.95 -5.51
C ASP A 38 0.23 -2.05 -6.11
N THR A 39 0.33 -2.13 -7.42
CA THR A 39 1.58 -2.34 -8.17
C THR A 39 2.02 -1.13 -8.98
N ASP A 40 1.30 -0.01 -8.84
CA ASP A 40 1.36 1.15 -9.72
C ASP A 40 1.80 2.38 -8.92
N SER A 41 1.19 2.58 -7.77
CA SER A 41 1.39 3.77 -6.95
C SER A 41 2.74 3.75 -6.21
N HIS A 42 3.39 4.91 -6.20
CA HIS A 42 4.63 5.15 -5.45
C HIS A 42 4.32 5.79 -4.09
N GLY A 43 5.12 5.50 -3.08
CA GLY A 43 4.92 6.07 -1.75
C GLY A 43 5.60 5.30 -0.63
N TYR A 44 5.04 5.41 0.56
CA TYR A 44 5.61 4.82 1.77
C TYR A 44 4.52 4.24 2.67
N GLY A 45 4.95 3.46 3.66
CA GLY A 45 4.06 2.89 4.66
C GLY A 45 4.57 3.16 6.06
N ILE A 46 3.65 3.42 6.98
CA ILE A 46 3.92 3.62 8.40
C ILE A 46 3.35 2.42 9.15
N LEU A 47 4.21 1.69 9.86
CA LEU A 47 3.81 0.60 10.75
C LEU A 47 3.83 1.09 12.19
N THR A 48 2.65 1.23 12.77
CA THR A 48 2.50 1.55 14.20
C THR A 48 2.26 0.28 14.99
N VAL A 49 3.06 0.05 16.03
CA VAL A 49 2.95 -1.13 16.90
C VAL A 49 2.72 -0.69 18.34
N THR A 50 1.64 -1.19 18.93
CA THR A 50 1.26 -0.99 20.33
C THR A 50 1.06 -2.35 21.00
N ARG A 51 0.86 -2.37 22.32
CA ARG A 51 0.48 -3.62 23.01
C ARG A 51 -0.87 -4.16 22.54
N GLN A 52 -1.76 -3.28 22.08
CA GLN A 52 -3.15 -3.60 21.73
C GLN A 52 -3.30 -4.05 20.28
N ALA A 53 -2.47 -3.54 19.37
CA ALA A 53 -2.57 -3.80 17.93
C ALA A 53 -1.30 -3.38 17.16
N ALA A 54 -1.13 -3.96 15.98
CA ALA A 54 -0.30 -3.42 14.91
C ALA A 54 -1.19 -2.89 13.78
N GLN A 55 -0.89 -1.69 13.28
CA GLN A 55 -1.57 -1.09 12.13
C GLN A 55 -0.55 -0.60 11.11
N MET A 56 -0.80 -0.93 9.85
CA MET A 56 -0.04 -0.46 8.71
C MET A 56 -0.88 0.53 7.91
N ASP A 57 -0.32 1.71 7.67
CA ASP A 57 -0.93 2.83 6.96
C ASP A 57 -0.10 3.17 5.73
N TRP A 58 -0.69 3.05 4.54
CA TRP A 58 -0.02 3.36 3.28
C TRP A 58 -0.40 4.75 2.78
N HIS A 59 0.61 5.50 2.35
CA HIS A 59 0.47 6.81 1.73
C HIS A 59 1.13 6.79 0.36
N PHE A 60 0.44 7.35 -0.63
CA PHE A 60 0.96 7.48 -2.00
C PHE A 60 1.31 8.92 -2.31
N LEU A 61 2.27 9.09 -3.22
CA LEU A 61 2.70 10.39 -3.75
C LEU A 61 1.85 10.76 -4.96
N MET A 62 1.63 12.05 -5.19
CA MET A 62 0.95 12.52 -6.40
C MET A 62 1.82 12.39 -7.66
N ASP A 63 3.13 12.58 -7.53
CA ASP A 63 4.11 12.49 -8.62
C ASP A 63 5.50 12.25 -8.04
N LYS A 64 6.07 11.06 -8.28
CA LYS A 64 7.40 10.67 -7.78
C LYS A 64 8.56 11.52 -8.35
N ALA A 65 8.38 12.13 -9.52
CA ALA A 65 9.42 12.92 -10.17
C ALA A 65 9.55 14.33 -9.56
N VAL A 66 8.53 14.78 -8.82
CA VAL A 66 8.50 16.10 -8.19
C VAL A 66 8.90 15.99 -6.72
N ARG A 67 10.04 16.57 -6.35
CA ARG A 67 10.57 16.53 -4.97
C ARG A 67 9.61 17.07 -3.91
N SER A 68 8.79 18.07 -4.27
CA SER A 68 7.82 18.71 -3.37
C SER A 68 6.38 18.20 -3.58
N THR A 69 6.21 17.01 -4.17
CA THR A 69 4.90 16.42 -4.41
C THR A 69 4.14 16.20 -3.10
N ALA A 70 2.82 16.36 -3.15
CA ALA A 70 1.96 16.04 -2.01
C ALA A 70 1.77 14.51 -1.89
N GLN A 71 1.41 14.06 -0.69
CA GLN A 71 0.99 12.70 -0.43
C GLN A 71 -0.49 12.61 -0.03
N PHE A 72 -1.09 11.43 -0.23
CA PHE A 72 -2.45 11.12 0.23
C PHE A 72 -2.51 9.73 0.86
N HIS A 73 -3.46 9.54 1.77
CA HIS A 73 -3.74 8.24 2.38
C HIS A 73 -4.37 7.29 1.35
N ALA A 74 -3.81 6.09 1.24
CA ALA A 74 -4.29 5.06 0.33
C ALA A 74 -5.15 4.03 1.05
N GLN A 75 -4.55 3.30 1.99
CA GLN A 75 -5.23 2.22 2.68
C GLN A 75 -4.60 1.95 4.04
N SER A 76 -5.42 1.43 4.97
CA SER A 76 -4.97 1.04 6.30
C SER A 76 -5.50 -0.34 6.67
N TRP A 77 -4.66 -1.14 7.33
CA TRP A 77 -5.02 -2.46 7.85
C TRP A 77 -4.49 -2.64 9.27
N ARG A 78 -5.31 -3.26 10.12
CA ARG A 78 -5.00 -3.49 11.53
C ARG A 78 -5.15 -4.95 11.90
N VAL A 79 -4.26 -5.44 12.77
CA VAL A 79 -4.43 -6.69 13.52
C VAL A 79 -4.36 -6.37 15.01
N ARG A 80 -5.32 -6.86 15.78
CA ARG A 80 -5.34 -6.71 17.24
C ARG A 80 -4.50 -7.81 17.89
N SER A 81 -3.95 -7.52 19.07
CA SER A 81 -3.31 -8.53 19.90
C SER A 81 -4.27 -9.71 20.16
N GLY A 82 -3.77 -10.93 20.00
CA GLY A 82 -4.58 -12.16 20.09
C GLY A 82 -5.49 -12.46 18.89
N ALA A 83 -5.59 -11.56 17.90
CA ALA A 83 -6.31 -11.83 16.67
C ALA A 83 -5.40 -12.47 15.61
N ARG A 84 -6.00 -13.27 14.73
CA ARG A 84 -5.32 -13.95 13.61
C ARG A 84 -5.75 -13.46 12.23
N THR A 85 -6.51 -12.36 12.19
CA THR A 85 -7.08 -11.81 10.95
C THR A 85 -6.85 -10.31 10.89
N LEU A 86 -6.54 -9.84 9.68
CA LEU A 86 -6.44 -8.42 9.35
C LEU A 86 -7.84 -7.84 9.15
N ALA A 87 -8.06 -6.64 9.65
CA ALA A 87 -9.23 -5.83 9.39
C ALA A 87 -8.83 -4.56 8.64
N LYS A 88 -9.56 -4.23 7.58
CA LYS A 88 -9.42 -2.94 6.90
C LYS A 88 -9.96 -1.84 7.82
N VAL A 89 -9.24 -0.74 7.95
CA VAL A 89 -9.66 0.42 8.74
C VAL A 89 -9.65 1.68 7.88
N ALA A 90 -10.53 2.63 8.22
CA ALA A 90 -10.80 3.78 7.36
C ALA A 90 -9.71 4.87 7.44
N HIS A 91 -9.06 5.01 8.60
CA HIS A 91 -8.19 6.15 8.87
C HIS A 91 -6.80 5.70 9.33
N PRO A 92 -5.74 6.43 8.94
CA PRO A 92 -4.42 6.23 9.47
C PRO A 92 -4.36 6.59 10.96
N ILE A 93 -3.39 6.03 11.67
CA ILE A 93 -3.09 6.53 13.02
C ILE A 93 -2.47 7.92 12.88
N THR A 94 -3.03 8.87 13.62
CA THR A 94 -2.47 10.19 13.83
C THR A 94 -1.68 10.17 15.13
N GLU A 95 -0.47 10.73 15.12
CA GLU A 95 0.37 10.91 16.31
C GLU A 95 -0.29 11.85 17.34
#